data_AF-A0A6N2JVY0-F1
#
_entry.id   AF-A0A6N2JVY0-F1
#
_cell.length_a   1.000
_cell.length_b   1.000
_cell.length_c   1.000
_cell.angle_alpha   90.00
_cell.angle_beta   90.00
_cell.angle_gamma   90.00
#
_symmetry.space_group_name_H-M   'P 1'
#
loop_
_entity.id
_entity.type
_entity.pdbx_description
1 polymer ?
#
loop_
_entity_poly.entity_id
_entity_poly.type
_entity_poly.pdbx_seq_one_letter_code
_entity_poly.pdbx_strand_id
1 'polypeptide(L)'
;MPDVQALVNDFLIKLKKRKIEGSQATARQTAELLRSVISQQRVPYTNQAGALIDAVRAVGEQLIAANPVELAVGNIVRRVLHIIREEDLSLTTAAIAGLNLSAASDGDDDDDGERDEHSVLSAAAVAASARNALRPPSLQTLLEDMPESVAIPHTSSSGGDSEGKSKSADKSSRTRRLKHDVIEAVNELIQDINTCHEQIAEQAVEHIHQNEVILTLGGSKTVLEFLYAAKEKKRSFRVFVAEGAPRYQGHLLAKELVTRGLHTTLITDSAVFAIISRVNMLELML
;
A
#
# COMPACT_ATOMS: atom_id res chain seq x y z
N MET A 1 -23.61 13.35 -7.38
CA MET A 1 -22.41 12.49 -7.23
C MET A 1 -22.91 11.08 -6.98
N PRO A 2 -22.44 10.05 -7.71
CA PRO A 2 -22.88 8.69 -7.43
C PRO A 2 -22.56 8.39 -5.96
N ASP A 3 -23.55 7.84 -5.26
CA ASP A 3 -23.40 7.37 -3.89
C ASP A 3 -22.20 6.41 -3.83
N VAL A 4 -21.26 6.60 -2.91
CA VAL A 4 -20.11 5.69 -2.70
C VAL A 4 -20.60 4.25 -2.62
N GLN A 5 -21.74 4.04 -1.97
CA GLN A 5 -22.35 2.74 -1.83
C GLN A 5 -22.75 2.13 -3.18
N ALA A 6 -23.21 2.95 -4.13
CA ALA A 6 -23.51 2.49 -5.48
C ALA A 6 -22.24 2.05 -6.24
N LEU A 7 -21.13 2.78 -6.08
CA LEU A 7 -19.83 2.40 -6.67
C LEU A 7 -19.28 1.09 -6.07
N VAL A 8 -19.36 0.95 -4.75
CA VAL A 8 -18.97 -0.28 -4.05
C VAL A 8 -19.82 -1.46 -4.54
N ASN A 9 -21.15 -1.28 -4.63
CA ASN A 9 -22.06 -2.32 -5.08
C ASN A 9 -21.81 -2.73 -6.54
N ASP A 10 -21.58 -1.77 -7.45
CA ASP A 10 -21.24 -2.07 -8.84
C ASP A 10 -19.94 -2.87 -8.95
N PHE A 11 -18.89 -2.47 -8.22
CA PHE A 11 -17.63 -3.19 -8.18
C PHE A 11 -17.78 -4.60 -7.58
N LEU A 12 -18.58 -4.74 -6.53
CA LEU A 12 -18.90 -6.03 -5.89
C LEU A 12 -19.62 -6.97 -6.87
N ILE A 13 -20.58 -6.46 -7.65
CA ILE A 13 -21.25 -7.22 -8.72
C ILE A 13 -20.25 -7.65 -9.79
N LYS A 14 -19.31 -6.76 -10.18
CA LYS A 14 -18.27 -7.08 -11.16
C LYS A 14 -17.32 -8.17 -10.66
N LEU A 15 -16.92 -8.13 -9.38
CA LEU A 15 -16.10 -9.16 -8.74
C LEU A 15 -16.82 -10.51 -8.68
N LYS A 16 -18.08 -10.53 -8.20
CA LYS A 16 -18.87 -11.77 -8.12
C LYS A 16 -19.12 -12.42 -9.48
N LYS A 17 -19.34 -11.60 -10.51
CA LYS A 17 -19.56 -12.06 -11.89
C LYS A 17 -18.26 -12.39 -12.63
N ARG A 18 -17.09 -12.30 -12.00
CA ARG A 18 -15.75 -12.48 -12.62
C ARG A 18 -15.57 -11.66 -13.90
N LYS A 19 -16.13 -10.45 -13.92
CA LYS A 19 -15.98 -9.53 -15.07
C LYS A 19 -14.62 -8.85 -15.09
N ILE A 20 -13.98 -8.77 -13.94
CA ILE A 20 -12.63 -8.23 -13.77
C ILE A 20 -11.76 -9.42 -13.43
N GLU A 21 -10.87 -9.76 -14.35
CA GLU A 21 -9.85 -10.80 -14.16
C GLU A 21 -8.46 -10.14 -14.23
N GLY A 22 -7.52 -10.69 -13.47
CA GLY A 22 -6.13 -10.24 -13.44
C GLY A 22 -5.79 -9.41 -12.20
N SER A 23 -4.61 -9.69 -11.65
CA SER A 23 -4.10 -9.09 -10.41
C SER A 23 -3.97 -7.57 -10.53
N GLN A 24 -3.39 -7.05 -11.61
CA GLN A 24 -3.19 -5.62 -11.83
C GLN A 24 -4.51 -4.85 -11.97
N ALA A 25 -5.42 -5.32 -12.83
CA ALA A 25 -6.69 -4.64 -13.07
C ALA A 25 -7.58 -4.60 -11.82
N THR A 26 -7.56 -5.69 -11.06
CA THR A 26 -8.28 -5.81 -9.78
C THR A 26 -7.65 -4.92 -8.70
N ALA A 27 -6.32 -4.92 -8.59
CA ALA A 27 -5.59 -4.06 -7.65
C ALA A 27 -5.86 -2.57 -7.91
N ARG A 28 -5.76 -2.14 -9.17
CA ARG A 28 -5.98 -0.74 -9.57
C ARG A 28 -7.40 -0.27 -9.24
N GLN A 29 -8.41 -1.03 -9.66
CA GLN A 29 -9.81 -0.67 -9.39
C GLN A 29 -10.13 -0.69 -7.89
N THR A 30 -9.52 -1.60 -7.13
CA THR A 30 -9.66 -1.62 -5.66
C THR A 30 -9.08 -0.34 -5.05
N ALA A 31 -7.88 0.07 -5.46
CA ALA A 31 -7.24 1.29 -4.97
C ALA A 31 -8.03 2.55 -5.34
N GLU A 32 -8.53 2.64 -6.57
CA GLU A 32 -9.39 3.74 -7.03
C GLU A 32 -10.69 3.83 -6.22
N LEU A 33 -11.34 2.68 -5.94
CA LEU A 33 -12.54 2.63 -5.12
C LEU A 33 -12.26 3.07 -3.68
N LEU A 34 -11.18 2.57 -3.06
CA LEU A 34 -10.81 2.95 -1.70
C LEU A 34 -10.46 4.44 -1.60
N ARG A 35 -9.79 5.01 -2.61
CA ARG A 35 -9.56 6.45 -2.71
C ARG A 35 -10.88 7.24 -2.73
N SER A 36 -11.86 6.79 -3.53
CA SER A 36 -13.19 7.42 -3.56
C SER A 36 -13.93 7.31 -2.23
N VAL A 37 -13.82 6.18 -1.53
CA VAL A 37 -14.38 5.98 -0.18
C VAL A 37 -13.74 6.97 0.80
N ILE A 38 -12.41 7.04 0.86
CA ILE A 38 -11.68 7.97 1.74
C ILE A 38 -12.05 9.42 1.44
N SER A 39 -12.13 9.79 0.17
CA SER A 39 -12.48 11.15 -0.28
C SER A 39 -13.89 11.58 0.13
N GLN A 40 -14.85 10.66 0.15
CA GLN A 40 -16.25 10.97 0.48
C GLN A 40 -16.61 10.71 1.96
N GLN A 41 -15.77 9.97 2.70
CA GLN A 41 -15.98 9.71 4.12
C GLN A 41 -15.98 11.01 4.93
N ARG A 42 -17.01 11.16 5.76
CA ARG A 42 -17.07 12.20 6.80
C ARG A 42 -16.24 11.72 7.98
N VAL A 43 -15.25 12.51 8.37
CA VAL A 43 -14.30 12.11 9.40
C VAL A 43 -14.49 12.94 10.67
N PRO A 44 -14.71 12.31 11.83
CA PRO A 44 -14.79 13.01 13.11
C PRO A 44 -13.45 13.67 13.46
N TYR A 45 -13.49 14.82 14.13
CA TYR A 45 -12.30 15.60 14.50
C TYR A 45 -11.42 14.94 15.58
N THR A 46 -11.94 13.95 16.30
CA THR A 46 -11.28 13.33 17.47
C THR A 46 -10.57 12.02 17.14
N ASN A 47 -11.07 11.23 16.20
CA ASN A 47 -10.49 9.95 15.81
C ASN A 47 -10.53 9.79 14.29
N GLN A 48 -9.66 10.56 13.63
CA GLN A 48 -9.68 10.66 12.18
C GLN A 48 -9.19 9.39 11.51
N ALA A 49 -8.02 8.90 11.94
CA ALA A 49 -7.43 7.68 11.42
C ALA A 49 -8.31 6.46 11.70
N GLY A 50 -8.87 6.34 12.91
CA GLY A 50 -9.79 5.25 13.25
C GLY A 50 -11.03 5.23 12.36
N ALA A 51 -11.68 6.37 12.14
CA ALA A 51 -12.86 6.43 11.26
C ALA A 51 -12.54 6.09 9.80
N LEU A 52 -11.35 6.45 9.30
CA LEU A 52 -10.90 6.05 7.96
C LEU A 52 -10.56 4.56 7.90
N ILE A 53 -9.88 4.03 8.92
CA ILE A 53 -9.54 2.61 9.05
C ILE A 53 -10.81 1.76 9.07
N ASP A 54 -11.81 2.15 9.86
CA ASP A 54 -13.06 1.41 9.98
C ASP A 54 -13.86 1.43 8.68
N ALA A 55 -13.91 2.58 7.99
CA ALA A 55 -14.56 2.70 6.69
C ALA A 55 -13.88 1.82 5.62
N VAL A 56 -12.55 1.87 5.53
CA VAL A 56 -11.77 1.05 4.58
C VAL A 56 -11.87 -0.44 4.92
N ARG A 57 -11.85 -0.80 6.21
CA ARG A 57 -12.01 -2.18 6.67
C ARG A 57 -13.38 -2.73 6.31
N ALA A 58 -14.45 -1.98 6.58
CA ALA A 58 -15.82 -2.41 6.28
C ALA A 58 -16.01 -2.69 4.79
N VAL A 59 -15.53 -1.79 3.92
CA VAL A 59 -15.57 -2.00 2.47
C VAL A 59 -14.67 -3.17 2.08
N GLY A 60 -13.45 -3.23 2.61
CA GLY A 60 -12.47 -4.27 2.30
C GLY A 60 -12.96 -5.68 2.64
N GLU A 61 -13.61 -5.88 3.79
CA GLU A 61 -14.19 -7.16 4.19
C GLU A 61 -15.28 -7.62 3.21
N GLN A 62 -16.14 -6.69 2.75
CA GLN A 62 -17.16 -6.99 1.73
C GLN A 62 -16.55 -7.40 0.39
N LEU A 63 -15.48 -6.72 -0.05
CA LEU A 63 -14.80 -7.02 -1.31
C LEU A 63 -14.07 -8.37 -1.26
N ILE A 64 -13.37 -8.66 -0.16
CA ILE A 64 -12.67 -9.94 0.05
C ILE A 64 -13.67 -11.09 0.12
N ALA A 65 -14.80 -10.91 0.81
CA ALA A 65 -15.85 -11.92 0.88
C ALA A 65 -16.52 -12.18 -0.47
N ALA A 66 -16.53 -11.19 -1.38
CA ALA A 66 -17.11 -11.34 -2.71
C ALA A 66 -16.29 -12.28 -3.63
N ASN A 67 -14.96 -12.29 -3.49
CA ASN A 67 -14.09 -13.22 -4.21
C ASN A 67 -12.79 -13.48 -3.42
N PRO A 68 -12.77 -14.50 -2.53
CA PRO A 68 -11.62 -14.75 -1.66
C PRO A 68 -10.38 -15.31 -2.40
N VAL A 69 -10.55 -15.77 -3.65
CA VAL A 69 -9.45 -16.29 -4.47
C VAL A 69 -8.60 -15.16 -5.05
N GLU A 70 -9.18 -13.96 -5.23
CA GLU A 70 -8.48 -12.78 -5.74
C GLU A 70 -7.73 -12.05 -4.62
N LEU A 71 -6.52 -12.53 -4.32
CA LEU A 71 -5.69 -12.02 -3.23
C LEU A 71 -5.27 -10.55 -3.42
N ALA A 72 -5.25 -10.06 -4.67
CA ALA A 72 -4.90 -8.68 -5.00
C ALA A 72 -5.77 -7.67 -4.25
N VAL A 73 -7.09 -7.92 -4.15
CA VAL A 73 -8.03 -7.05 -3.42
C VAL A 73 -7.59 -6.92 -1.95
N GLY A 74 -7.37 -8.05 -1.29
CA GLY A 74 -6.97 -8.06 0.12
C GLY A 74 -5.61 -7.42 0.36
N ASN A 75 -4.66 -7.61 -0.56
CA ASN A 75 -3.33 -7.01 -0.46
C ASN A 75 -3.40 -5.48 -0.57
N ILE A 76 -4.19 -4.94 -1.51
CA ILE A 76 -4.40 -3.50 -1.62
C ILE A 76 -5.12 -2.94 -0.40
N VAL A 77 -6.17 -3.60 0.11
CA VAL A 77 -6.86 -3.16 1.33
C VAL A 77 -5.89 -3.06 2.51
N ARG A 78 -5.05 -4.09 2.73
CA ARG A 78 -4.05 -4.08 3.81
C ARG A 78 -3.00 -2.98 3.61
N ARG A 79 -2.55 -2.75 2.38
CA ARG A 79 -1.60 -1.68 2.06
C ARG A 79 -2.18 -0.30 2.34
N VAL A 80 -3.42 -0.04 1.94
CA VAL A 80 -4.11 1.23 2.23
C VAL A 80 -4.32 1.43 3.73
N LEU A 81 -4.69 0.38 4.47
CA LEU A 81 -4.78 0.45 5.93
C LEU A 81 -3.44 0.75 6.60
N HIS A 82 -2.34 0.26 6.04
CA HIS A 82 -0.99 0.58 6.52
C HIS A 82 -0.63 2.05 6.23
N ILE A 83 -0.87 2.53 5.02
CA ILE A 83 -0.67 3.94 4.63
C ILE A 83 -1.41 4.88 5.60
N ILE A 84 -2.67 4.61 5.91
CA ILE A 84 -3.44 5.45 6.86
C ILE A 84 -2.78 5.51 8.24
N ARG A 85 -2.24 4.38 8.73
CA ARG A 85 -1.55 4.33 10.03
C ARG A 85 -0.21 5.07 9.99
N GLU A 86 0.52 4.92 8.90
CA GLU A 86 1.82 5.57 8.69
C GLU A 86 1.66 7.10 8.64
N GLU A 87 0.69 7.61 7.88
CA GLU A 87 0.42 9.05 7.78
C GLU A 87 -0.08 9.67 9.09
N ASP A 88 -0.95 8.97 9.84
CA ASP A 88 -1.42 9.44 11.14
C ASP A 88 -0.29 9.56 12.15
N LEU A 89 0.64 8.61 12.11
CA LEU A 89 1.82 8.64 12.96
C LEU A 89 2.81 9.72 12.54
N SER A 90 3.05 9.87 11.24
CA SER A 90 3.91 10.93 10.69
C SER A 90 3.40 12.31 11.09
N LEU A 91 2.10 12.57 10.99
CA LEU A 91 1.49 13.83 11.43
C LEU A 91 1.56 14.03 12.95
N THR A 92 1.42 12.95 13.73
CA THR A 92 1.55 13.03 15.19
C THR A 92 2.99 13.33 15.61
N THR A 93 3.96 12.72 14.94
CA THR A 93 5.39 12.98 15.14
C THR A 93 5.76 14.41 14.75
N ALA A 94 5.27 14.90 13.61
CA ALA A 94 5.51 16.27 13.15
C ALA A 94 4.90 17.32 14.09
N ALA A 95 3.71 17.07 14.63
CA ALA A 95 3.09 17.96 15.61
C ALA A 95 3.93 18.06 16.90
N ILE A 96 4.49 16.94 17.38
CA ILE A 96 5.34 16.91 18.58
C ILE A 96 6.68 17.61 18.32
N ALA A 97 7.30 17.39 17.15
CA ALA A 97 8.55 18.05 16.78
C ALA A 97 8.39 19.57 16.64
N GLY A 98 7.25 20.04 16.11
CA GLY A 98 6.93 21.47 16.02
C GLY A 98 6.75 22.14 17.39
N LEU A 99 6.15 21.45 18.37
CA LEU A 99 6.01 21.95 19.73
C LEU A 99 7.36 22.08 20.46
N ASN A 100 8.34 21.24 20.10
CA ASN A 100 9.68 21.26 20.69
C ASN A 100 10.53 22.46 20.24
N LEU A 101 10.24 23.04 19.07
CA LEU A 101 10.92 24.23 18.55
C LEU A 101 10.36 25.54 19.15
N SER A 102 9.09 25.56 19.55
CA SER A 102 8.48 26.72 20.22
C SER A 102 8.86 26.84 21.70
N ALA A 103 9.30 25.75 22.35
CA ALA A 103 9.74 25.78 23.75
C ALA A 103 11.22 26.19 23.94
N ALA A 104 11.98 26.33 22.84
CA ALA A 104 13.41 26.66 22.88
C ALA A 104 13.72 28.13 22.51
N SER A 105 12.71 29.00 22.43
CA SER A 105 12.87 30.38 21.94
C SER A 105 12.38 31.48 22.90
N ASP A 106 12.09 31.19 24.17
CA ASP A 106 11.79 32.24 25.15
C ASP A 106 12.43 31.89 26.51
N GLY A 107 13.40 32.72 26.94
CA GLY A 107 13.90 32.72 28.31
C GLY A 107 15.41 32.92 28.48
N ASP A 108 15.98 34.04 28.00
CA ASP A 108 17.07 34.69 28.73
C ASP A 108 16.38 35.48 29.86
N ASP A 109 16.40 34.94 31.09
CA ASP A 109 16.36 35.73 32.32
C ASP A 109 16.71 34.82 33.51
N ASP A 110 17.80 35.18 34.19
CA ASP A 110 18.26 34.61 35.46
C ASP A 110 17.22 34.88 36.58
N ASP A 111 16.68 33.84 37.24
CA ASP A 111 16.40 33.87 38.69
C ASP A 111 16.12 32.48 39.28
N ASP A 112 16.61 32.26 40.50
CA ASP A 112 16.64 31.02 41.27
C ASP A 112 15.23 30.56 41.75
N GLY A 113 14.90 29.26 41.59
CA GLY A 113 13.72 28.68 42.26
C GLY A 113 13.41 27.23 41.88
N GLU A 114 13.50 26.34 42.87
CA GLU A 114 13.10 24.93 43.00
C GLU A 114 12.52 24.16 41.77
N ARG A 115 13.20 23.06 41.44
CA ARG A 115 12.88 22.10 40.37
C ARG A 115 11.57 21.33 40.66
N ASP A 116 10.53 21.60 39.87
CA ASP A 116 9.35 20.72 39.76
C ASP A 116 9.57 19.63 38.69
N GLU A 117 9.93 18.42 39.14
CA GLU A 117 10.28 17.23 38.32
C GLU A 117 9.09 16.47 37.69
N HIS A 118 7.88 17.05 37.59
CA HIS A 118 6.67 16.28 37.20
C HIS A 118 6.01 16.63 35.85
N SER A 119 6.50 17.61 35.09
CA SER A 119 5.97 17.91 33.73
C SER A 119 6.77 17.25 32.59
N VAL A 120 7.69 16.34 32.91
CA VAL A 120 8.63 15.70 31.99
C VAL A 120 8.32 14.21 31.77
N LEU A 121 7.06 13.80 31.93
CA LEU A 121 6.60 12.51 31.38
C LEU A 121 6.70 12.61 29.85
N SER A 122 7.84 12.11 29.38
CA SER A 122 8.68 12.83 28.44
C SER A 122 8.15 12.76 27.01
N ALA A 123 8.34 13.84 26.25
CA ALA A 123 8.26 13.80 24.79
C ALA A 123 9.11 12.64 24.22
N ALA A 124 10.15 12.20 24.94
CA ALA A 124 10.92 10.99 24.63
C ALA A 124 10.13 9.68 24.81
N ALA A 125 9.21 9.56 25.77
CA ALA A 125 8.36 8.39 25.95
C ALA A 125 7.30 8.30 24.84
N VAL A 126 6.71 9.43 24.44
CA VAL A 126 5.77 9.49 23.31
C VAL A 126 6.49 9.28 21.97
N ALA A 127 7.69 9.85 21.79
CA ALA A 127 8.54 9.57 20.64
C ALA A 127 9.04 8.12 20.61
N ALA A 128 9.31 7.51 21.76
CA ALA A 128 9.65 6.08 21.87
C ALA A 128 8.45 5.21 21.50
N SER A 129 7.24 5.55 21.96
CA SER A 129 5.99 4.88 21.56
C SER A 129 5.71 5.02 20.05
N ALA A 130 5.93 6.21 19.47
CA ALA A 130 5.81 6.43 18.03
C ALA A 130 6.87 5.64 17.23
N ARG A 131 8.10 5.54 17.73
CA ARG A 131 9.16 4.69 17.14
C ARG A 131 8.82 3.20 17.25
N ASN A 132 8.16 2.77 18.33
CA ASN A 132 7.70 1.39 18.50
C ASN A 132 6.53 1.06 17.55
N ALA A 133 5.65 2.02 17.26
CA ALA A 133 4.53 1.85 16.34
C ALA A 133 4.94 1.67 14.85
N LEU A 134 6.12 2.18 14.45
CA LEU A 134 6.70 1.95 13.11
C LEU A 134 7.49 0.64 13.00
N ARG A 135 7.79 0.00 14.14
CA ARG A 135 8.58 -1.24 14.17
C ARG A 135 7.64 -2.43 13.95
N PRO A 136 8.04 -3.46 13.18
CA PRO A 136 7.27 -4.71 13.14
C PRO A 136 7.05 -5.22 14.56
N PRO A 137 5.83 -5.66 14.93
CA PRO A 137 5.51 -6.02 16.30
C PRO A 137 6.43 -7.17 16.73
N SER A 138 7.38 -6.84 17.59
CA SER A 138 8.22 -7.82 18.26
C SER A 138 7.58 -8.18 19.59
N LEU A 139 7.82 -9.39 20.08
CA LEU A 139 7.31 -9.80 21.40
C LEU A 139 7.77 -8.83 22.50
N GLN A 140 8.96 -8.25 22.35
CA GLN A 140 9.50 -7.23 23.25
C GLN A 140 8.66 -5.95 23.24
N THR A 141 8.36 -5.42 22.05
CA THR A 141 7.52 -4.21 21.86
C THR A 141 6.11 -4.39 22.43
N LEU A 142 5.50 -5.56 22.26
CA LEU A 142 4.14 -5.84 22.76
C LEU A 142 4.09 -6.03 24.29
N LEU A 143 5.17 -6.50 24.90
CA LEU A 143 5.27 -6.66 26.36
C LEU A 143 5.56 -5.33 27.06
N GLU A 144 6.26 -4.41 26.41
CA GLU A 144 6.52 -3.05 26.92
C GLU A 144 5.25 -2.17 26.93
N ASP A 145 4.26 -2.44 26.06
CA ASP A 145 3.03 -1.65 25.90
C ASP A 145 1.88 -2.11 26.84
N MET A 146 2.17 -3.01 27.78
CA MET A 146 1.20 -3.41 28.79
C MET A 146 1.05 -2.28 29.81
N PRO A 147 -0.11 -1.61 29.94
CA PRO A 147 -0.26 -0.51 30.88
C PRO A 147 -0.09 -1.07 32.30
N GLU A 148 0.99 -0.71 32.97
CA GLU A 148 1.08 -0.86 34.41
C GLU A 148 -0.09 -0.10 35.03
N SER A 149 -0.93 -0.85 35.74
CA SER A 149 -2.02 -0.31 36.53
C SER A 149 -1.44 0.62 37.59
N VAL A 150 -1.49 1.94 37.33
CA VAL A 150 -1.18 2.96 38.34
C VAL A 150 -2.39 3.85 38.52
N ALA A 151 -2.78 3.94 39.79
CA ALA A 151 -4.00 4.51 40.31
C ALA A 151 -4.26 5.97 39.92
N ILE A 152 -5.56 6.28 39.81
CA ILE A 152 -6.15 7.62 39.75
C ILE A 152 -5.71 8.45 40.98
N PRO A 153 -5.39 9.74 40.81
CA PRO A 153 -5.79 10.74 41.79
C PRO A 153 -6.63 11.86 41.14
N HIS A 154 -7.84 12.04 41.67
CA HIS A 154 -8.61 13.27 41.52
C HIS A 154 -7.99 14.35 42.40
N THR A 155 -7.74 15.56 41.89
CA THR A 155 -7.94 16.82 42.63
C THR A 155 -8.02 18.04 41.71
N SER A 156 -9.08 18.83 41.93
CA SER A 156 -9.24 20.30 41.82
C SER A 156 -9.08 21.04 40.47
N SER A 157 -10.24 21.40 39.94
CA SER A 157 -10.66 22.75 39.50
C SER A 157 -9.70 23.89 39.89
N SER A 158 -9.13 24.57 38.89
CA SER A 158 -8.68 25.96 39.00
C SER A 158 -9.14 26.70 37.73
N GLY A 159 -9.95 27.74 37.94
CA GLY A 159 -10.51 28.57 36.89
C GLY A 159 -9.44 29.46 36.27
N GLY A 160 -9.40 29.45 34.94
CA GLY A 160 -8.64 30.39 34.13
C GLY A 160 -9.44 30.67 32.88
N ASP A 161 -10.21 31.76 32.90
CA ASP A 161 -10.86 32.29 31.71
C ASP A 161 -9.78 32.67 30.69
N SER A 162 -9.72 31.93 29.59
CA SER A 162 -8.92 32.30 28.42
C SER A 162 -9.79 32.18 27.19
N GLU A 163 -10.08 33.35 26.64
CA GLU A 163 -10.95 33.59 25.49
C GLU A 163 -10.65 32.63 24.34
N GLY A 164 -11.64 31.80 24.04
CA GLY A 164 -11.60 30.84 22.95
C GLY A 164 -11.80 31.52 21.60
N LYS A 165 -10.75 31.59 20.78
CA LYS A 165 -10.93 31.77 19.33
C LYS A 165 -9.88 31.16 18.39
N SER A 166 -8.77 30.61 18.91
CA SER A 166 -7.66 30.09 18.05
C SER A 166 -7.57 28.57 17.92
N LYS A 167 -8.13 27.76 18.85
CA LYS A 167 -7.95 26.28 18.87
C LYS A 167 -8.77 25.48 17.85
N SER A 168 -9.75 26.07 17.17
CA SER A 168 -10.62 25.36 16.20
C SER A 168 -10.05 25.36 14.78
N ALA A 169 -9.29 26.39 14.39
CA ALA A 169 -8.69 26.51 13.07
C ALA A 169 -7.58 25.47 12.85
N ASP A 170 -6.69 25.28 13.83
CA ASP A 170 -5.58 24.31 13.76
C ASP A 170 -6.02 22.85 13.75
N LYS A 171 -7.16 22.53 14.38
CA LYS A 171 -7.71 21.16 14.34
C LYS A 171 -8.34 20.85 12.98
N SER A 172 -9.01 21.84 12.37
CA SER A 172 -9.58 21.69 11.02
C SER A 172 -8.50 21.56 9.93
N SER A 173 -7.35 22.20 10.13
CA SER A 173 -6.20 22.11 9.22
C SER A 173 -5.56 20.72 9.29
N ARG A 174 -5.36 20.16 10.50
CA ARG A 174 -4.89 18.79 10.70
C ARG A 174 -5.83 17.76 10.07
N THR A 175 -7.15 17.98 10.16
CA THR A 175 -8.13 17.08 9.54
C THR A 175 -8.06 17.08 8.02
N ARG A 176 -7.87 18.25 7.39
CA ARG A 176 -7.70 18.30 5.94
C ARG A 176 -6.36 17.73 5.50
N ARG A 177 -5.31 17.88 6.31
CA ARG A 177 -3.96 17.37 6.02
C ARG A 177 -3.92 15.84 5.97
N LEU A 178 -4.29 15.12 7.04
CA LEU A 178 -4.24 13.64 7.02
C LEU A 178 -5.03 13.03 5.84
N LYS A 179 -6.22 13.57 5.56
CA LYS A 179 -7.04 13.08 4.45
C LYS A 179 -6.38 13.37 3.10
N HIS A 180 -5.77 14.53 2.94
CA HIS A 180 -5.03 14.90 1.74
C HIS A 180 -3.82 13.98 1.55
N ASP A 181 -3.00 13.84 2.59
CA ASP A 181 -1.75 13.06 2.58
C ASP A 181 -2.04 11.58 2.27
N VAL A 182 -3.08 11.01 2.88
CA VAL A 182 -3.54 9.64 2.57
C VAL A 182 -4.03 9.53 1.12
N ILE A 183 -4.76 10.52 0.59
CA ILE A 183 -5.21 10.47 -0.81
C ILE A 183 -4.03 10.55 -1.78
N GLU A 184 -3.03 11.38 -1.46
CA GLU A 184 -1.80 11.50 -2.22
C GLU A 184 -1.00 10.18 -2.23
N ALA A 185 -0.77 9.59 -1.06
CA ALA A 185 -0.11 8.29 -0.94
C ALA A 185 -0.88 7.15 -1.65
N VAL A 186 -2.21 7.18 -1.65
CA VAL A 186 -3.01 6.21 -2.42
C VAL A 186 -2.90 6.48 -3.94
N ASN A 187 -2.76 7.73 -4.39
CA ASN A 187 -2.50 8.03 -5.80
C ASN A 187 -1.10 7.56 -6.24
N GLU A 188 -0.09 7.72 -5.39
CA GLU A 188 1.25 7.16 -5.59
C GLU A 188 1.19 5.64 -5.73
N LEU A 189 0.48 4.95 -4.82
CA LEU A 189 0.25 3.51 -4.93
C LEU A 189 -0.43 3.11 -6.25
N ILE A 190 -1.39 3.90 -6.74
CA ILE A 190 -2.04 3.64 -8.05
C ILE A 190 -1.03 3.80 -9.19
N GLN A 191 -0.17 4.82 -9.12
CA GLN A 191 0.88 5.04 -10.11
C GLN A 191 1.88 3.89 -10.11
N ASP A 192 2.33 3.44 -8.95
CA ASP A 192 3.24 2.30 -8.80
C ASP A 192 2.67 1.01 -9.40
N ILE A 193 1.37 0.72 -9.18
CA ILE A 193 0.70 -0.44 -9.78
C ILE A 193 0.70 -0.35 -11.33
N ASN A 194 0.67 0.85 -11.90
CA ASN A 194 0.69 1.03 -13.35
C ASN A 194 2.10 0.92 -13.93
N THR A 195 3.13 1.43 -13.25
CA THR A 195 4.52 1.47 -13.73
C THR A 195 5.37 0.26 -13.31
N CYS A 196 4.87 -0.60 -12.42
CA CYS A 196 5.64 -1.75 -11.92
C CYS A 196 6.18 -2.68 -13.01
N HIS A 197 5.45 -2.87 -14.12
CA HIS A 197 5.89 -3.76 -15.21
C HIS A 197 7.06 -3.17 -15.99
N GLU A 198 7.10 -1.85 -16.18
CA GLU A 198 8.20 -1.15 -16.85
C GLU A 198 9.49 -1.28 -16.03
N GLN A 199 9.40 -1.08 -14.71
CA GLN A 199 10.53 -1.23 -13.79
C GLN A 199 11.10 -2.66 -13.80
N ILE A 200 10.23 -3.67 -13.86
CA ILE A 200 10.65 -5.08 -13.96
C ILE A 200 11.28 -5.34 -15.33
N ALA A 201 10.71 -4.78 -16.41
CA ALA A 201 11.21 -4.98 -17.76
C ALA A 201 12.61 -4.37 -17.98
N GLU A 202 12.97 -3.30 -17.27
CA GLU A 202 14.32 -2.72 -17.33
C GLU A 202 15.42 -3.71 -16.92
N GLN A 203 15.13 -4.58 -15.94
CA GLN A 203 16.04 -5.60 -15.40
C GLN A 203 16.23 -6.79 -16.36
N ALA A 204 15.41 -6.92 -17.39
CA ALA A 204 15.44 -8.07 -18.30
C ALA A 204 16.80 -8.33 -18.96
N VAL A 205 17.58 -7.28 -19.15
CA VAL A 205 18.84 -7.34 -19.90
C VAL A 205 19.98 -7.92 -19.08
N GLU A 206 19.87 -7.88 -17.76
CA GLU A 206 20.82 -8.50 -16.84
C GLU A 206 20.59 -10.01 -16.73
N HIS A 207 19.35 -10.44 -16.96
CA HIS A 207 18.95 -11.85 -16.83
C HIS A 207 18.96 -12.61 -18.14
N ILE A 208 18.63 -11.97 -19.27
CA ILE A 208 18.54 -12.62 -20.57
C ILE A 208 19.81 -12.40 -21.40
N HIS A 209 20.50 -13.50 -21.69
CA HIS A 209 21.69 -13.51 -22.52
C HIS A 209 21.41 -13.96 -23.96
N GLN A 210 22.43 -13.79 -24.81
CA GLN A 210 22.37 -14.18 -26.21
C GLN A 210 22.28 -15.71 -26.36
N ASN A 211 21.46 -16.17 -27.31
CA ASN A 211 21.24 -17.57 -27.66
C ASN A 211 20.65 -18.43 -26.52
N GLU A 212 20.00 -17.80 -25.55
CA GLU A 212 19.29 -18.54 -24.51
C GLU A 212 17.95 -19.11 -25.01
N VAL A 213 17.51 -20.16 -24.31
CA VAL A 213 16.21 -20.78 -24.51
C VAL A 213 15.41 -20.57 -23.24
N ILE A 214 14.32 -19.83 -23.36
CA ILE A 214 13.41 -19.46 -22.28
C ILE A 214 12.13 -20.27 -22.43
N LEU A 215 11.58 -20.77 -21.33
CA LEU A 215 10.26 -21.40 -21.28
C LEU A 215 9.33 -20.58 -20.39
N THR A 216 8.15 -20.28 -20.91
CA THR A 216 7.07 -19.58 -20.19
C THR A 216 5.77 -20.41 -20.26
N LEU A 217 4.86 -20.15 -19.32
CA LEU A 217 3.56 -20.81 -19.21
C LEU A 217 2.45 -19.77 -19.13
N GLY A 218 1.38 -19.96 -19.90
CA GLY A 218 0.21 -19.09 -19.84
C GLY A 218 0.44 -17.72 -20.47
N GLY A 219 -0.33 -16.71 -20.02
CA GLY A 219 -0.29 -15.35 -20.57
C GLY A 219 -0.13 -14.29 -19.49
N SER A 220 1.07 -13.76 -19.34
CA SER A 220 1.38 -12.65 -18.43
C SER A 220 1.88 -11.43 -19.21
N LYS A 221 1.32 -10.26 -18.89
CA LYS A 221 1.74 -8.99 -19.49
C LYS A 221 3.14 -8.58 -19.06
N THR A 222 3.51 -8.87 -17.81
CA THR A 222 4.85 -8.55 -17.30
C THR A 222 5.91 -9.33 -18.05
N VAL A 223 5.68 -10.64 -18.26
CA VAL A 223 6.60 -11.49 -19.04
C VAL A 223 6.68 -11.02 -20.49
N LEU A 224 5.56 -10.60 -21.09
CA LEU A 224 5.56 -10.02 -22.44
C LEU A 224 6.48 -8.79 -22.52
N GLU A 225 6.33 -7.84 -21.60
CA GLU A 225 7.11 -6.60 -21.57
C GLU A 225 8.59 -6.87 -21.25
N PHE A 226 8.87 -7.79 -20.33
CA PHE A 226 10.22 -8.23 -19.96
C PHE A 226 10.98 -8.84 -21.14
N LEU A 227 10.37 -9.82 -21.84
CA LEU A 227 10.97 -10.42 -23.03
C LEU A 227 11.12 -9.41 -24.16
N TYR A 228 10.17 -8.47 -24.28
CA TYR A 228 10.26 -7.41 -25.28
C TYR A 228 11.43 -6.44 -25.00
N ALA A 229 11.61 -6.01 -23.76
CA ALA A 229 12.71 -5.14 -23.36
C ALA A 229 14.08 -5.78 -23.63
N ALA A 230 14.22 -7.09 -23.37
CA ALA A 230 15.43 -7.82 -23.73
C ALA A 230 15.68 -7.84 -25.25
N LYS A 231 14.63 -7.98 -26.05
CA LYS A 231 14.73 -7.94 -27.51
C LYS A 231 15.13 -6.55 -28.03
N GLU A 232 14.53 -5.51 -27.49
CA GLU A 232 14.78 -4.12 -27.89
C GLU A 232 16.25 -3.75 -27.71
N LYS A 233 16.91 -4.27 -26.66
CA LYS A 233 18.36 -4.15 -26.46
C LYS A 233 19.20 -5.13 -27.32
N LYS A 234 18.64 -5.62 -28.43
CA LYS A 234 19.28 -6.46 -29.48
C LYS A 234 19.76 -7.85 -29.03
N ARG A 235 19.15 -8.46 -28.02
CA ARG A 235 19.38 -9.87 -27.70
C ARG A 235 18.61 -10.77 -28.66
N SER A 236 19.24 -11.84 -29.14
CA SER A 236 18.53 -12.96 -29.78
C SER A 236 18.44 -14.12 -28.82
N PHE A 237 17.23 -14.64 -28.64
CA PHE A 237 16.92 -15.79 -27.79
C PHE A 237 15.66 -16.46 -28.33
N ARG A 238 15.40 -17.68 -27.88
CA ARG A 238 14.24 -18.49 -28.27
C ARG A 238 13.30 -18.62 -27.09
N VAL A 239 12.00 -18.52 -27.34
CA VAL A 239 10.97 -18.65 -26.32
C VAL A 239 10.06 -19.83 -26.65
N PHE A 240 9.94 -20.77 -25.72
CA PHE A 240 8.90 -21.78 -25.71
C PHE A 240 7.75 -21.28 -24.84
N VAL A 241 6.53 -21.33 -25.36
CA VAL A 241 5.32 -20.92 -24.62
C VAL A 241 4.42 -22.13 -24.49
N ALA A 242 4.16 -22.56 -23.26
CA ALA A 242 3.16 -23.58 -22.98
C ALA A 242 1.75 -22.97 -23.01
N GLU A 243 0.83 -23.66 -23.67
CA GLU A 243 -0.53 -23.18 -23.95
C GLU A 243 -1.34 -22.81 -22.69
N GLY A 244 -1.11 -23.50 -21.57
CA GLY A 244 -1.83 -23.27 -20.32
C GLY A 244 -3.30 -23.69 -20.41
N ALA A 245 -3.55 -24.93 -20.83
CA ALA A 245 -4.88 -25.50 -20.83
C ALA A 245 -5.42 -25.58 -19.39
N PRO A 246 -6.72 -25.31 -19.16
CA PRO A 246 -7.80 -25.17 -20.14
C PRO A 246 -8.07 -23.73 -20.60
N ARG A 247 -7.32 -22.73 -20.11
CA ARG A 247 -7.58 -21.31 -20.44
C ARG A 247 -6.94 -20.86 -21.76
N TYR A 248 -5.94 -21.59 -22.26
CA TYR A 248 -5.26 -21.35 -23.53
C TYR A 248 -4.70 -19.92 -23.69
N GLN A 249 -4.37 -19.27 -22.56
CA GLN A 249 -3.86 -17.89 -22.55
C GLN A 249 -2.47 -17.78 -23.21
N GLY A 250 -1.70 -18.87 -23.23
CA GLY A 250 -0.39 -18.92 -23.90
C GLY A 250 -0.46 -18.67 -25.41
N HIS A 251 -1.60 -18.95 -26.06
CA HIS A 251 -1.78 -18.64 -27.49
C HIS A 251 -1.77 -17.14 -27.76
N LEU A 252 -2.39 -16.34 -26.88
CA LEU A 252 -2.42 -14.88 -27.01
C LEU A 252 -1.01 -14.31 -26.84
N LEU A 253 -0.30 -14.75 -25.80
CA LEU A 253 1.08 -14.35 -25.55
C LEU A 253 1.99 -14.72 -26.72
N ALA A 254 1.92 -15.96 -27.21
CA ALA A 254 2.73 -16.41 -28.34
C ALA A 254 2.47 -15.57 -29.61
N LYS A 255 1.21 -15.22 -29.89
CA LYS A 255 0.85 -14.37 -31.02
C LYS A 255 1.45 -12.96 -30.88
N GLU A 256 1.42 -12.38 -29.68
CA GLU A 256 2.00 -11.06 -29.42
C GLU A 256 3.53 -11.08 -29.54
N LEU A 257 4.19 -12.09 -28.97
CA LEU A 257 5.65 -12.26 -29.08
C LEU A 257 6.11 -12.42 -30.54
N VAL A 258 5.39 -13.21 -31.35
CA VAL A 258 5.67 -13.37 -32.79
C VAL A 258 5.44 -12.07 -33.55
N THR A 259 4.37 -11.31 -33.22
CA THR A 259 4.10 -10.00 -33.84
C THR A 259 5.23 -9.02 -33.59
N ARG A 260 5.84 -9.07 -32.40
CA ARG A 260 7.03 -8.28 -32.05
C ARG A 260 8.33 -8.91 -32.57
N GLY A 261 8.25 -10.02 -33.31
CA GLY A 261 9.35 -10.69 -34.02
C GLY A 261 10.26 -11.56 -33.15
N LEU A 262 9.80 -12.04 -32.00
CA LEU A 262 10.55 -13.00 -31.18
C LEU A 262 10.41 -14.41 -31.76
N HIS A 263 11.50 -15.19 -31.71
CA HIS A 263 11.48 -16.59 -32.14
C HIS A 263 10.73 -17.45 -31.10
N THR A 264 9.42 -17.54 -31.28
CA THR A 264 8.51 -18.17 -30.32
C THR A 264 7.98 -19.50 -30.85
N THR A 265 7.91 -20.51 -30.00
CA THR A 265 7.33 -21.83 -30.33
C THR A 265 6.29 -22.18 -29.28
N LEU A 266 5.05 -22.37 -29.72
CA LEU A 266 3.96 -22.83 -28.84
C LEU A 266 4.05 -24.35 -28.65
N ILE A 267 3.87 -24.80 -27.42
CA ILE A 267 3.94 -26.21 -27.03
C ILE A 267 2.72 -26.57 -26.18
N THR A 268 2.34 -27.85 -26.19
CA THR A 268 1.32 -28.36 -25.28
C THR A 268 1.87 -28.54 -23.88
N ASP A 269 1.01 -28.48 -22.85
CA ASP A 269 1.45 -28.59 -21.46
C ASP A 269 2.13 -29.95 -21.17
N SER A 270 1.74 -31.00 -21.90
CA SER A 270 2.37 -32.33 -21.80
C SER A 270 3.81 -32.37 -22.37
N ALA A 271 4.14 -31.47 -23.29
CA ALA A 271 5.47 -31.42 -23.92
C ALA A 271 6.50 -30.65 -23.07
N VAL A 272 6.06 -29.95 -22.02
CA VAL A 272 6.94 -29.16 -21.11
C VAL A 272 8.08 -30.02 -20.57
N PHE A 273 7.78 -31.22 -20.08
CA PHE A 273 8.78 -32.11 -19.51
C PHE A 273 9.83 -32.60 -20.54
N ALA A 274 9.45 -32.76 -21.81
CA ALA A 274 10.40 -33.15 -22.84
C ALA A 274 11.35 -31.99 -23.20
N ILE A 275 10.85 -30.75 -23.12
CA ILE A 275 11.57 -29.55 -23.55
C ILE A 275 12.44 -28.98 -22.43
N ILE A 276 12.08 -29.19 -21.15
CA ILE A 276 12.80 -28.64 -20.00
C ILE A 276 14.30 -28.98 -19.98
N SER A 277 14.68 -30.14 -20.54
CA SER A 277 16.09 -30.57 -20.68
C SER A 277 16.95 -29.65 -21.57
N ARG A 278 16.31 -28.80 -22.39
CA ARG A 278 16.94 -27.89 -23.36
C ARG A 278 16.74 -26.41 -23.01
N VAL A 279 16.10 -26.13 -21.89
CA VAL A 279 15.75 -24.78 -21.45
C VAL A 279 16.80 -24.32 -20.44
N ASN A 280 17.29 -23.09 -20.60
CA ASN A 280 18.27 -22.50 -19.70
C ASN A 280 17.59 -21.73 -18.56
N MET A 281 16.44 -21.12 -18.84
CA MET A 281 15.71 -20.28 -17.90
C MET A 281 14.22 -20.59 -17.92
N LEU A 282 13.65 -20.77 -16.73
CA LEU A 282 12.20 -20.85 -16.53
C LEU A 282 11.70 -19.51 -16.03
N GLU A 283 10.78 -18.89 -16.77
CA GLU A 283 10.17 -17.63 -16.39
C GLU A 283 8.67 -17.84 -16.14
N LEU A 284 8.29 -17.77 -14.86
CA LEU A 284 6.92 -17.92 -14.40
C LEU A 284 6.55 -16.68 -13.60
N MET A 285 5.49 -16.01 -14.02
CA MET A 285 4.88 -14.95 -13.24
C MET A 285 3.38 -15.21 -13.17
N LEU A 286 2.95 -15.69 -12.00
CA LEU A 286 1.57 -16.06 -11.66
C LEU A 286 0.74 -14.83 -11.26
#